data_AF-A0A966F9A3-F1
#
_entry.id   AF-A0A966F9A3-F1
#
_cell.length_a   1.000
_cell.length_b   1.000
_cell.length_c   1.000
_cell.angle_alpha   90.00
_cell.angle_beta   90.00
_cell.angle_gamma   90.00
#
_symmetry.space_group_name_H-M   'P 1'
#
loop_
_entity.id
_entity.type
_entity.pdbx_description
1 polymer ?
#
loop_
_entity_poly.entity_id
_entity_poly.type
_entity_poly.pdbx_seq_one_letter_code
_entity_poly.pdbx_strand_id
1 'polypeptide(L)'
;LALIHFNYLFLPADITIAEAGEAIDSHYQDTGKFPEILVHQQGNLLGEVPVPVLVRESSDKIIGNFVQTVQTISYQAEISEVVNVLATSGRKKLVVLDHDESVLGIIYA
;
A
#
# COMPACT_ATOMS: atom_id res chain seq x y z
N LEU A 1 -3.50 -20.79 6.97
CA LEU A 1 -3.87 -19.61 6.17
C LEU A 1 -2.89 -18.51 6.52
N ALA A 2 -2.16 -17.96 5.56
CA ALA A 2 -1.35 -16.77 5.81
C ALA A 2 -2.29 -15.56 5.85
N LEU A 3 -2.19 -14.73 6.89
CA LEU A 3 -2.94 -13.47 7.04
C LEU A 3 -2.40 -12.36 6.13
N ILE A 4 -1.15 -12.52 5.65
CA ILE A 4 -0.41 -11.49 4.91
C ILE A 4 -0.58 -11.72 3.41
N HIS A 5 -0.92 -10.65 2.70
CA HIS A 5 -1.07 -10.59 1.25
C HIS A 5 0.03 -9.71 0.64
N PHE A 6 0.56 -10.15 -0.51
CA PHE A 6 1.63 -9.46 -1.25
C PHE A 6 1.12 -8.74 -2.51
N ASN A 7 -0.20 -8.51 -2.60
CA ASN A 7 -0.81 -7.86 -3.75
C ASN A 7 -0.75 -6.33 -3.63
N TYR A 8 0.46 -5.78 -3.65
CA TYR A 8 0.71 -4.35 -3.59
C TYR A 8 1.86 -3.97 -4.53
N LEU A 9 1.86 -2.70 -4.93
CA LEU A 9 3.02 -2.03 -5.51
C LEU A 9 3.59 -1.05 -4.50
N PHE A 10 4.91 -0.97 -4.42
CA PHE A 10 5.63 -0.03 -3.58
C PHE A 10 6.37 0.95 -4.48
N LEU A 11 5.77 2.11 -4.71
CA LEU A 11 6.17 3.06 -5.74
C LEU A 11 6.84 4.32 -5.14
N PRO A 12 7.84 4.92 -5.81
CA PRO A 12 8.43 6.17 -5.36
C PRO A 12 7.43 7.33 -5.37
N ALA A 13 7.53 8.23 -4.39
CA ALA A 13 6.60 9.36 -4.25
C ALA A 13 6.66 10.38 -5.40
N ASP A 14 7.76 10.41 -6.15
CA ASP A 14 8.07 11.38 -7.19
C ASP A 14 7.72 10.90 -8.62
N ILE A 15 7.10 9.73 -8.76
CA ILE A 15 6.56 9.29 -10.07
C ILE A 15 5.21 9.94 -10.36
N THR A 16 4.88 10.01 -11.64
CA THR A 16 3.60 10.50 -12.16
C THR A 16 2.50 9.44 -12.07
N ILE A 17 1.24 9.87 -12.19
CA ILE A 17 0.09 8.98 -12.29
C ILE A 17 0.18 8.09 -13.55
N ALA A 18 0.73 8.59 -14.65
CA ALA A 18 0.98 7.80 -15.86
C ALA A 18 1.91 6.61 -15.58
N GLU A 19 3.07 6.87 -14.98
CA GLU A 19 4.05 5.83 -14.63
C GLU A 19 3.48 4.83 -13.61
N ALA A 20 2.72 5.31 -12.63
CA ALA A 20 2.00 4.43 -11.71
C ALA A 20 0.98 3.54 -12.45
N GLY A 21 0.29 4.08 -13.45
CA GLY A 21 -0.63 3.34 -14.31
C GLY A 21 0.04 2.22 -15.10
N GLU A 22 1.23 2.48 -15.65
CA GLU A 22 2.03 1.46 -16.34
C GLU A 22 2.46 0.33 -15.39
N ALA A 23 2.91 0.68 -14.18
CA ALA A 23 3.26 -0.31 -13.16
C ALA A 23 2.06 -1.16 -12.73
N ILE A 24 0.88 -0.55 -12.60
CA ILE A 24 -0.37 -1.25 -12.29
C ILE A 24 -0.76 -2.22 -13.40
N ASP A 25 -0.67 -1.79 -14.66
CA ASP A 25 -1.00 -2.64 -15.80
C ASP A 25 -0.06 -3.84 -15.88
N SER A 26 1.25 -3.62 -15.73
CA SER A 26 2.24 -4.72 -15.67
C SER A 26 1.92 -5.71 -14.55
N HIS A 27 1.65 -5.22 -13.34
CA HIS A 27 1.29 -6.08 -12.21
C HIS A 27 -0.01 -6.87 -12.47
N TYR A 28 -1.00 -6.25 -13.10
CA TYR A 28 -2.25 -6.91 -13.45
C TYR A 28 -2.03 -7.99 -14.51
N GLN A 29 -1.20 -7.75 -15.52
CA GLN A 29 -0.86 -8.75 -16.53
C GLN A 29 -0.18 -9.98 -15.90
N ASP A 30 0.69 -9.77 -14.91
CA ASP A 30 1.42 -10.85 -14.23
C ASP A 30 0.56 -11.64 -13.23
N THR A 31 -0.36 -10.97 -12.53
CA THR A 31 -1.06 -11.55 -11.37
C THR A 31 -2.56 -11.75 -11.57
N GLY A 32 -3.14 -11.12 -12.58
CA GLY A 32 -4.58 -11.04 -12.80
C GLY A 32 -5.34 -10.23 -11.75
N LYS A 33 -4.65 -9.45 -10.90
CA LYS A 33 -5.23 -8.72 -9.77
C LYS A 33 -4.72 -7.28 -9.74
N PHE A 34 -5.61 -6.33 -9.42
CA PHE A 34 -5.19 -4.95 -9.19
C PHE A 34 -4.48 -4.85 -7.84
N PRO A 35 -3.30 -4.22 -7.76
CA PRO A 35 -2.56 -4.07 -6.52
C PRO A 35 -3.10 -2.93 -5.65
N GLU A 36 -2.84 -2.99 -4.35
CA GLU A 36 -2.83 -1.81 -3.49
C GLU A 36 -1.61 -0.93 -3.82
N ILE A 37 -1.76 0.39 -3.80
CA ILE A 37 -0.67 1.31 -4.17
C ILE A 37 -0.09 1.93 -2.91
N LEU A 38 1.05 1.41 -2.48
CA LEU A 38 1.84 1.96 -1.39
C LEU A 38 2.91 2.88 -1.96
N VAL A 39 3.16 3.99 -1.29
CA VAL A 39 4.09 5.03 -1.74
C VAL A 39 5.22 5.19 -0.74
N HIS A 40 6.44 5.34 -1.25
CA HIS A 40 7.64 5.48 -0.44
C HIS A 40 8.49 6.68 -0.82
N GLN A 41 9.27 7.14 0.15
CA GLN A 41 10.36 8.09 -0.08
C GLN A 41 11.61 7.52 0.57
N GLN A 42 12.66 7.34 -0.25
CA GLN A 42 13.95 6.78 0.19
C GLN A 42 13.80 5.41 0.90
N GLY A 43 12.87 4.57 0.43
CA GLY A 43 12.59 3.24 0.99
C GLY A 43 11.58 3.22 2.14
N ASN A 44 11.30 4.37 2.77
CA ASN A 44 10.37 4.46 3.89
C ASN A 44 8.93 4.63 3.40
N LEU A 45 8.00 3.86 3.95
CA LEU A 45 6.57 3.96 3.64
C LEU A 45 6.01 5.33 4.06
N LEU A 46 5.46 6.08 3.10
CA LEU A 46 4.72 7.31 3.36
C LEU A 46 3.22 7.05 3.58
N GLY A 47 2.67 6.04 2.92
CA GLY A 47 1.24 5.72 2.97
C GLY A 47 0.76 5.07 1.67
N GLU A 48 -0.48 5.34 1.31
CA GLU A 48 -1.11 4.77 0.12
C GLU A 48 -1.74 5.81 -0.80
N VAL A 49 -1.87 5.49 -2.08
CA VAL A 49 -2.65 6.28 -3.04
C VAL A 49 -3.90 5.48 -3.44
N PRO A 50 -5.11 5.96 -3.11
CA PRO A 50 -6.33 5.26 -3.50
C PRO A 50 -6.50 5.22 -5.03
N VAL A 51 -6.88 4.07 -5.58
CA VAL A 51 -7.17 3.91 -7.02
C VAL A 51 -8.09 5.00 -7.60
N PRO A 52 -9.15 5.48 -6.90
CA PRO A 52 -9.97 6.58 -7.42
C PRO A 52 -9.20 7.87 -7.73
N VAL A 53 -8.07 8.14 -7.06
CA VAL A 53 -7.19 9.27 -7.36
C VAL A 53 -6.59 9.09 -8.75
N LEU A 54 -6.05 7.91 -9.05
CA LEU A 54 -5.40 7.59 -10.32
C LEU A 54 -6.35 7.71 -11.52
N VAL A 55 -7.65 7.52 -11.30
CA VAL A 55 -8.70 7.66 -12.33
C VAL A 55 -9.15 9.11 -12.52
N ARG A 56 -9.15 9.92 -11.45
CA ARG A 56 -9.75 11.27 -11.46
C ARG A 56 -8.76 12.37 -11.80
N GLU A 57 -7.51 12.19 -11.42
CA GLU A 57 -6.47 13.21 -11.53
C GLU A 57 -5.74 13.12 -12.87
N SER A 58 -5.13 14.23 -13.28
CA SER A 58 -4.35 14.30 -14.52
C SER A 58 -3.12 13.40 -14.45
N SER A 59 -2.81 12.72 -15.57
CA SER A 59 -1.75 11.71 -15.65
C SER A 59 -0.33 12.26 -15.41
N ASP A 60 -0.13 13.57 -15.57
CA ASP A 60 1.14 14.28 -15.36
C ASP A 60 1.40 14.66 -13.89
N LYS A 61 0.41 14.51 -13.01
CA LYS A 61 0.58 14.82 -11.58
C LYS A 61 1.39 13.75 -10.87
N ILE A 62 2.14 14.18 -9.87
CA ILE A 62 2.97 13.34 -9.00
C ILE A 62 2.11 12.62 -7.96
N ILE A 63 2.29 11.30 -7.80
CA ILE A 63 1.46 10.48 -6.90
C ILE A 63 1.66 10.82 -5.42
N GLY A 64 2.85 11.29 -5.04
CA GLY A 64 3.19 11.72 -3.68
C GLY A 64 2.27 12.82 -3.12
N ASN A 65 1.66 13.63 -3.99
CA ASN A 65 0.72 14.69 -3.60
C ASN A 65 -0.63 14.15 -3.09
N PHE A 66 -0.92 12.86 -3.27
CA PHE A 66 -2.20 12.24 -2.97
C PHE A 66 -2.12 11.14 -1.93
N VAL A 67 -0.96 11.02 -1.26
CA VAL A 67 -0.72 9.99 -0.24
C VAL A 67 -1.66 10.19 0.95
N GLN A 68 -2.30 9.10 1.36
CA GLN A 68 -3.11 8.99 2.56
C GLN A 68 -2.39 8.10 3.57
N THR A 69 -2.50 8.46 4.85
CA THR A 69 -1.94 7.64 5.94
C THR A 69 -2.59 6.27 5.95
N VAL A 70 -1.74 5.25 6.06
CA VAL A 70 -2.15 3.86 6.24
C VAL A 70 -1.77 3.39 7.64
N GLN A 71 -2.60 2.54 8.24
CA GLN A 71 -2.27 1.94 9.51
C GLN A 71 -1.19 0.87 9.30
N THR A 72 -0.17 0.89 10.15
CA THR A 72 0.95 -0.06 10.09
C THR A 72 0.98 -0.94 11.33
N ILE A 73 1.62 -2.10 11.20
CA ILE A 73 1.87 -3.01 12.31
C ILE A 73 3.21 -3.72 12.08
N SER A 74 3.96 -3.99 13.15
CA SER A 74 5.19 -4.77 13.04
C SER A 74 4.88 -6.23 12.69
N TYR A 75 5.75 -6.88 11.93
CA TYR A 75 5.66 -8.32 11.69
C TYR A 75 5.72 -9.15 12.98
N GLN A 76 6.34 -8.60 14.04
CA GLN A 76 6.44 -9.24 15.34
C GLN A 76 5.20 -9.07 16.22
N ALA A 77 4.19 -8.33 15.75
CA ALA A 77 2.97 -8.14 16.51
C ALA A 77 2.22 -9.46 16.69
N GLU A 78 1.71 -9.66 17.90
CA GLU A 78 0.88 -10.80 18.22
C GLU A 78 -0.46 -10.70 17.48
N ILE A 79 -1.10 -11.84 17.21
CA ILE A 79 -2.40 -11.89 16.52
C ILE A 79 -3.46 -11.06 17.25
N SER A 80 -3.41 -11.03 18.59
CA SER A 80 -4.30 -10.21 19.41
C SER A 80 -4.17 -8.72 19.13
N GLU A 81 -2.95 -8.24 18.86
CA GLU A 81 -2.68 -6.85 18.50
C GLU A 81 -3.23 -6.54 17.10
N VAL A 82 -3.00 -7.43 16.13
CA VAL A 82 -3.57 -7.31 14.77
C VAL A 82 -5.09 -7.19 14.83
N VAL A 83 -5.76 -8.08 15.56
CA VAL A 83 -7.22 -8.07 15.72
C VAL A 83 -7.68 -6.79 16.41
N ASN A 84 -6.98 -6.34 17.46
CA ASN A 84 -7.33 -5.12 18.17
C ASN A 84 -7.23 -3.88 17.26
N VAL A 85 -6.16 -3.77 16.46
CA VAL A 85 -5.99 -2.63 15.55
C VAL A 85 -7.06 -2.62 14.44
N LEU A 86 -7.41 -3.77 13.87
CA LEU A 86 -8.47 -3.87 12.87
C LEU A 86 -9.86 -3.52 13.47
N ALA A 87 -10.16 -4.03 14.67
CA ALA A 87 -11.44 -3.79 15.32
C ALA A 87 -11.63 -2.32 15.76
N THR A 88 -10.56 -1.63 16.17
CA THR A 88 -10.64 -0.27 16.74
C THR A 88 -10.46 0.84 15.71
N SER A 89 -9.68 0.62 14.64
CA SER A 89 -9.38 1.66 13.66
C SER A 89 -10.52 1.97 12.68
N GLY A 90 -11.50 1.06 12.55
CA GLY A 90 -12.53 1.13 11.51
C GLY A 90 -11.98 0.98 10.08
N ARG A 91 -10.67 0.71 9.93
CA ARG A 91 -10.01 0.47 8.64
C ARG A 91 -10.04 -1.04 8.35
N LYS A 92 -10.15 -1.38 7.07
CA LYS A 92 -10.25 -2.78 6.62
C LYS A 92 -8.90 -3.41 6.23
N LYS A 93 -7.79 -2.68 6.42
CA LYS A 93 -6.45 -3.12 6.07
C LYS A 93 -5.36 -2.55 6.98
N LEU A 94 -4.26 -3.28 7.08
CA LEU A 94 -3.02 -2.93 7.77
C LEU A 94 -1.81 -3.26 6.92
N VAL A 95 -0.81 -2.38 6.91
CA VAL A 95 0.48 -2.65 6.27
C VAL A 95 1.45 -3.23 7.30
N VAL A 96 2.04 -4.37 6.97
CA VAL A 96 3.00 -5.06 7.83
C VAL A 96 4.40 -4.57 7.50
N LEU A 97 5.13 -4.13 8.52
CA LEU A 97 6.50 -3.63 8.42
C LEU A 97 7.49 -4.59 9.07
N ASP A 98 8.67 -4.70 8.48
CA ASP A 98 9.84 -5.31 9.11
C ASP A 98 10.55 -4.31 10.07
N HIS A 99 11.61 -4.76 10.73
CA HIS A 99 12.43 -3.97 11.65
C HIS A 99 13.08 -2.74 11.02
N ASP A 100 13.37 -2.80 9.73
CA ASP A 100 13.99 -1.71 8.96
C ASP A 100 12.95 -0.81 8.28
N GLU A 101 11.67 -0.94 8.68
CA GLU A 101 10.52 -0.24 8.11
C GLU A 101 10.18 -0.62 6.66
N SER A 102 10.81 -1.68 6.12
CA SER A 102 10.42 -2.25 4.83
C SER A 102 9.01 -2.84 4.88
N VAL A 103 8.25 -2.68 3.80
CA VAL A 103 6.93 -3.28 3.67
C VAL A 103 7.05 -4.77 3.36
N LEU A 104 6.45 -5.62 4.19
CA LEU A 104 6.36 -7.07 3.98
C LEU A 104 5.05 -7.48 3.32
N GLY A 105 3.96 -6.76 3.55
CA GLY A 105 2.66 -7.09 2.97
C GLY A 105 1.50 -6.40 3.66
N ILE A 106 0.29 -6.87 3.37
CA ILE A 106 -0.96 -6.27 3.83
C ILE A 106 -1.84 -7.33 4.49
N ILE A 107 -2.41 -7.01 5.65
CA ILE A 107 -3.43 -7.83 6.31
C ILE A 107 -4.78 -7.15 6.10
N TYR A 108 -5.81 -7.95 5.78
CA TYR A 108 -7.20 -7.48 5.66
C TYR A 108 -8.05 -8.00 6.82
N ALA A 109 -9.09 -7.23 7.19
CA ALA A 109 -10.12 -7.64 8.15
C ALA A 109 -11.13 -8.63 7.56
#